data_AF-A0A0G4M6P3-F1
#
_entry.id   AF-A0A0G4M6P3-F1
#
_cell.length_a   1.000
_cell.length_b   1.000
_cell.length_c   1.000
_cell.angle_alpha   90.00
_cell.angle_beta   90.00
_cell.angle_gamma   90.00
#
_symmetry.space_group_name_H-M   'P 1'
#
loop_
_entity.id
_entity.type
_entity.pdbx_description
1 polymer ?
#
loop_
_entity_poly.entity_id
_entity_poly.type
_entity_poly.pdbx_seq_one_letter_code
_entity_poly.pdbx_strand_id
1 'polypeptide(L)'
;MHYLDFDRPEAWNADVLVRHVLLMAFTLASSTTTQEMLWSEEPEVLVKGGEILVPRIVPDHVANETLNAKRRKISKLVTTERITIDSSDPSSHLPQLLTGDSLSVPERYTAVDVKFSLALQTGVENPCFLCFGRVQSSGQLADVGEVLVLSAIDSSTVVAPTESLLECRDAQAINAESLVGTASALIALQVVRRVPQHGTTLVFGATVGMAHAISAVAAGTGHSILFVAVDSVDEKNREDWIMLHPRAAARVARRLIPKATSLVINLSKENLETIVPFLQRFCVIQTYDPSSLLHEPSKEVAAVLGKAHDTSASASG
;
A
#
# COMPACT_ATOMS: atom_id res chain seq x y z
N MET A 1 -23.76 -13.87 43.58
CA MET A 1 -24.92 -13.23 42.91
C MET A 1 -25.12 -14.01 41.63
N HIS A 2 -26.31 -14.59 41.41
CA HIS A 2 -26.59 -15.38 40.21
C HIS A 2 -27.53 -14.61 39.27
N TYR A 3 -27.32 -14.77 37.96
CA TYR A 3 -28.11 -14.15 36.91
C TYR A 3 -28.69 -15.20 35.98
N LEU A 4 -29.97 -15.03 35.61
CA LEU A 4 -30.66 -15.81 34.60
C LEU A 4 -31.23 -14.84 33.57
N ASP A 5 -30.72 -14.90 32.34
CA ASP A 5 -31.08 -14.02 31.23
C ASP A 5 -31.82 -14.79 30.13
N PHE A 6 -32.72 -14.11 29.40
CA PHE A 6 -33.53 -14.68 28.32
C PHE A 6 -33.42 -13.80 27.07
N ASP A 7 -33.09 -14.40 25.93
CA ASP A 7 -32.94 -13.67 24.66
C ASP A 7 -34.26 -13.11 24.11
N ARG A 8 -35.39 -13.67 24.54
CA ARG A 8 -36.73 -13.26 24.14
C ARG A 8 -37.68 -13.21 25.35
N PRO A 9 -38.49 -12.14 25.50
CA PRO A 9 -39.45 -12.02 26.60
C PRO A 9 -40.60 -13.05 26.51
N GLU A 10 -40.88 -13.60 25.33
CA GLU A 10 -41.94 -14.59 25.09
C GLU A 10 -41.48 -16.04 25.36
N ALA A 11 -40.18 -16.25 25.63
CA ALA A 11 -39.57 -17.56 25.86
C ALA A 11 -39.48 -17.96 27.34
N TRP A 12 -40.37 -17.43 28.18
CA TRP A 12 -40.42 -17.76 29.61
C TRP A 12 -41.01 -19.16 29.80
N ASN A 13 -40.19 -20.18 29.58
CA ASN A 13 -40.54 -21.53 29.98
C ASN A 13 -40.49 -21.59 31.52
N ALA A 14 -41.68 -21.64 32.15
CA ALA A 14 -41.82 -21.65 33.60
C ALA A 14 -41.05 -22.81 34.26
N ASP A 15 -40.93 -23.97 33.61
CA ASP A 15 -40.15 -25.10 34.10
C ASP A 15 -38.65 -24.75 34.19
N VAL A 16 -38.10 -24.15 33.14
CA VAL A 16 -36.70 -23.71 33.09
C VAL A 16 -36.43 -22.65 34.14
N LEU A 17 -37.33 -21.67 34.29
CA LEU A 17 -37.20 -20.60 35.27
C LEU A 17 -37.23 -21.15 36.70
N VAL A 18 -38.22 -21.96 37.05
CA VAL A 18 -38.35 -22.54 38.38
C VAL A 18 -37.15 -23.43 38.69
N ARG A 19 -36.76 -24.30 37.75
CA ARG A 19 -35.61 -25.19 37.91
C ARG A 19 -34.32 -24.42 38.18
N HIS A 20 -34.00 -23.39 37.39
CA HIS A 20 -32.76 -22.63 37.57
C HIS A 20 -32.80 -21.77 38.82
N VAL A 21 -33.94 -21.14 39.15
CA VAL A 21 -34.08 -20.38 40.40
C VAL A 21 -33.89 -21.27 41.62
N LEU A 22 -34.48 -22.47 41.62
CA LEU A 22 -34.28 -23.43 42.70
C LEU A 22 -32.83 -23.91 42.77
N LEU A 23 -32.21 -24.28 41.64
CA LEU A 23 -30.81 -24.67 41.60
C LEU A 23 -29.89 -23.57 42.16
N MET A 24 -30.09 -22.32 41.74
CA MET A 24 -29.34 -21.16 42.24
C MET A 24 -29.55 -20.93 43.74
N ALA A 25 -30.79 -21.10 44.23
CA ALA A 25 -31.07 -20.99 45.67
C ALA A 25 -30.39 -22.09 46.48
N PHE A 26 -30.39 -23.34 45.97
CA PHE A 26 -29.71 -24.46 46.61
C PHE A 26 -28.19 -24.32 46.62
N THR A 27 -27.58 -23.84 45.53
CA THR A 27 -26.14 -23.60 45.48
C THR A 27 -25.73 -22.49 46.44
N LEU A 28 -26.48 -21.38 46.50
CA LEU A 28 -26.23 -20.29 47.46
C LEU A 28 -26.35 -20.73 48.93
N ALA A 29 -27.26 -21.65 49.24
CA ALA A 29 -27.44 -22.18 50.59
C ALA A 29 -26.36 -23.22 51.00
N SER A 30 -25.68 -23.82 50.02
CA SER A 30 -24.75 -24.94 50.22
C SER A 30 -23.29 -24.48 50.20
N SER A 31 -22.93 -23.49 51.02
CA SER A 31 -21.63 -22.81 50.98
C SER A 31 -20.41 -23.64 51.46
N THR A 32 -20.53 -24.97 51.66
CA THR A 32 -19.49 -25.75 52.35
C THR A 32 -19.15 -27.13 51.76
N THR A 33 -19.67 -27.55 50.61
CA THR A 33 -19.45 -28.96 50.16
C THR A 33 -19.39 -29.15 48.64
N THR A 34 -18.63 -28.33 47.94
CA THR A 34 -18.37 -28.53 46.49
C THR A 34 -16.88 -28.55 46.14
N GLN A 35 -15.96 -28.37 47.10
CA GLN A 35 -14.51 -28.29 46.83
C GLN A 35 -13.91 -29.54 46.15
N GLU A 36 -14.55 -30.71 46.28
CA GLU A 36 -14.13 -31.96 45.62
C GLU A 36 -15.09 -32.41 44.50
N MET A 37 -16.14 -31.64 44.20
CA MET A 37 -17.08 -31.95 43.13
C MET A 37 -16.67 -31.26 41.84
N LEU A 38 -16.75 -31.97 40.71
CA LEU A 38 -16.55 -31.39 39.37
C LEU A 38 -17.68 -30.42 38.97
N TRP A 39 -18.68 -30.23 39.83
CA TRP A 39 -19.80 -29.33 39.59
C TRP A 39 -19.37 -27.90 39.87
N SER A 40 -19.23 -27.10 38.82
CA SER A 40 -18.95 -25.66 38.93
C SER A 40 -20.22 -24.91 39.33
N GLU A 41 -20.07 -23.90 40.18
CA GLU A 41 -21.12 -22.90 40.33
C GLU A 41 -21.31 -22.16 38.99
N GLU A 42 -22.56 -22.04 38.54
CA GLU A 42 -22.94 -21.34 37.32
C GLU A 42 -23.51 -19.97 37.72
N PRO A 43 -22.67 -18.93 37.82
CA PRO A 43 -23.09 -17.61 38.29
C PRO A 43 -24.01 -16.90 37.29
N GLU A 44 -23.93 -17.24 36.01
CA GLU A 44 -24.70 -16.61 34.95
C GLU A 44 -25.21 -17.69 34.00
N VAL A 45 -26.49 -17.62 33.64
CA VAL A 45 -27.13 -18.57 32.73
C VAL A 45 -27.95 -17.77 31.71
N LEU A 46 -27.78 -18.06 30.43
CA LEU A 46 -28.52 -17.46 29.32
C LEU A 46 -29.39 -18.52 28.65
N VAL A 47 -30.69 -18.27 28.56
CA VAL A 47 -31.60 -19.07 27.74
C VAL A 47 -31.76 -18.39 26.39
N LYS A 48 -31.25 -19.02 25.33
CA LYS A 48 -31.27 -18.48 23.96
C LYS A 48 -31.82 -19.51 22.98
N GLY A 49 -32.90 -19.18 22.28
CA GLY A 49 -33.48 -20.09 21.27
C GLY A 49 -33.91 -21.46 21.81
N GLY A 50 -34.23 -21.56 23.11
CA GLY A 50 -34.58 -22.82 23.78
C GLY A 50 -33.39 -23.62 24.32
N GLU A 51 -32.16 -23.16 24.09
CA GLU A 51 -30.94 -23.75 24.66
C GLU A 51 -30.49 -22.98 25.91
N ILE A 52 -29.87 -23.70 26.85
CA ILE A 52 -29.30 -23.13 28.07
C ILE A 52 -27.79 -23.01 27.85
N LEU A 53 -27.28 -21.78 27.94
CA LEU A 53 -25.89 -21.42 27.73
C LEU A 53 -25.31 -20.85 29.02
N VAL A 54 -24.05 -21.21 29.31
CA VAL A 54 -23.31 -20.67 30.47
C VAL A 54 -22.07 -19.96 29.95
N PRO A 55 -21.87 -18.67 30.24
CA PRO A 55 -20.71 -17.94 29.76
C PRO A 55 -19.44 -18.48 30.41
N ARG A 56 -18.39 -18.60 29.59
CA ARG A 56 -17.05 -18.98 30.01
C ARG A 56 -16.07 -17.99 29.38
N ILE A 57 -15.14 -17.49 30.19
CA ILE A 57 -14.04 -16.67 29.69
C ILE A 57 -13.03 -17.62 29.09
N VAL A 58 -12.91 -17.58 27.76
CA VAL A 58 -11.91 -18.33 27.00
C VAL A 58 -10.89 -17.34 26.41
N PRO A 59 -9.63 -17.75 26.23
CA PRO A 59 -8.64 -16.90 25.57
C PRO A 59 -9.09 -16.53 24.15
N ASP A 60 -9.15 -15.23 23.87
CA ASP A 60 -9.28 -14.75 22.49
C ASP A 60 -7.92 -14.89 21.80
N HIS A 61 -7.73 -16.01 21.10
CA HIS A 61 -6.47 -16.31 20.44
C HIS A 61 -6.11 -15.27 19.36
N VAL A 62 -7.08 -14.72 18.64
CA VAL A 62 -6.82 -13.75 17.56
C VAL A 62 -6.34 -12.42 18.14
N ALA A 63 -7.06 -11.87 19.12
CA ALA A 63 -6.64 -10.63 19.77
C ALA A 63 -5.30 -10.79 20.49
N ASN A 64 -5.08 -11.92 21.16
CA ASN A 64 -3.82 -12.24 21.82
C ASN A 64 -2.66 -12.41 20.81
N GLU A 65 -2.89 -13.02 19.65
CA GLU A 65 -1.89 -13.12 18.59
C GLU A 65 -1.50 -11.73 18.10
N THR A 66 -2.46 -10.87 17.77
CA THR A 66 -2.19 -9.49 17.34
C THR A 66 -1.41 -8.70 18.39
N LEU A 67 -1.77 -8.83 19.68
CA LEU A 67 -1.05 -8.18 20.76
C LEU A 67 0.39 -8.71 20.90
N ASN A 68 0.56 -10.03 20.84
CA ASN A 68 1.88 -10.65 20.99
C ASN A 68 2.76 -10.42 19.76
N ALA A 69 2.19 -10.27 18.56
CA ALA A 69 2.90 -9.97 17.32
C ALA A 69 3.70 -8.66 17.40
N LYS A 70 3.23 -7.69 18.20
CA LYS A 70 3.95 -6.43 18.49
C LYS A 70 5.25 -6.63 19.27
N ARG A 71 5.39 -7.75 19.99
CA ARG A 71 6.53 -8.05 20.88
C ARG A 71 7.41 -9.19 20.38
N ARG A 72 6.86 -10.10 19.57
CA ARG A 72 7.57 -11.26 19.02
C ARG A 72 7.02 -11.61 17.65
N LYS A 73 7.85 -12.21 16.80
CA LYS A 73 7.39 -12.75 15.51
C LYS A 73 6.37 -13.86 15.73
N ILE A 74 5.20 -13.72 15.13
CA ILE A 74 4.16 -14.75 15.04
C ILE A 74 3.94 -15.05 13.57
N SER A 75 3.94 -16.34 13.22
CA SER A 75 3.68 -16.81 11.87
C SER A 75 2.39 -17.63 11.88
N LYS A 76 1.47 -17.31 10.97
CA LYS A 76 0.19 -18.00 10.79
C LYS A 76 -0.09 -18.16 9.31
N LEU A 77 -0.75 -19.26 8.95
CA LEU A 77 -1.27 -19.44 7.61
C LEU A 77 -2.56 -18.62 7.46
N VAL A 78 -2.58 -17.72 6.49
CA VAL A 78 -3.71 -16.85 6.19
C VAL A 78 -4.13 -17.13 4.75
N THR A 79 -5.40 -17.47 4.53
CA THR A 79 -5.92 -17.87 3.20
C THR A 79 -7.01 -16.94 2.66
N THR A 80 -7.75 -16.26 3.53
CA THR A 80 -8.91 -15.44 3.12
C THR A 80 -8.87 -14.01 3.64
N GLU A 81 -7.97 -13.69 4.56
CA GLU A 81 -7.89 -12.34 5.12
C GLU A 81 -7.10 -11.43 4.19
N ARG A 82 -7.54 -10.18 4.10
CA ARG A 82 -6.79 -9.13 3.41
C ARG A 82 -5.45 -8.95 4.12
N ILE A 83 -4.36 -8.98 3.36
CA ILE A 83 -3.02 -8.77 3.87
C ILE A 83 -2.58 -7.37 3.46
N THR A 84 -2.08 -6.58 4.40
CA THR A 84 -1.50 -5.26 4.15
C THR A 84 -0.08 -5.24 4.66
N ILE A 85 0.83 -4.69 3.87
CA ILE A 85 2.21 -4.47 4.28
C ILE A 85 2.28 -3.10 4.93
N ASP A 86 2.56 -3.08 6.23
CA ASP A 86 2.80 -1.84 6.98
C ASP A 86 4.30 -1.60 7.10
N SER A 87 4.73 -0.43 6.61
CA SER A 87 6.09 0.06 6.70
C SER A 87 6.17 1.40 7.46
N SER A 88 5.10 1.76 8.18
CA SER A 88 4.99 3.04 8.89
C SER A 88 5.82 3.12 10.17
N ASP A 89 6.25 1.98 10.74
CA ASP A 89 7.08 1.95 11.95
C ASP A 89 8.57 2.15 11.60
N PRO A 90 9.14 3.34 11.86
CA PRO A 90 10.54 3.62 11.55
C PRO A 90 11.52 2.87 12.47
N SER A 91 11.04 2.30 13.59
CA SER A 91 11.85 1.50 14.51
C SER A 91 11.98 0.04 14.07
N SER A 92 11.07 -0.42 13.20
CA SER A 92 11.12 -1.75 12.62
C SER A 92 11.91 -1.72 11.32
N HIS A 93 13.09 -2.36 11.29
CA HIS A 93 13.86 -2.53 10.06
C HIS A 93 13.19 -3.49 9.05
N LEU A 94 12.05 -4.08 9.40
CA LEU A 94 11.33 -5.04 8.56
C LEU A 94 9.85 -4.62 8.40
N PRO A 95 9.29 -4.73 7.18
CA PRO A 95 7.87 -4.52 6.95
C PRO A 95 7.04 -5.55 7.74
N GLN A 96 5.93 -5.10 8.34
CA GLN A 96 5.01 -5.95 9.08
C GLN A 96 3.84 -6.36 8.18
N LEU A 97 3.44 -7.63 8.26
CA LEU A 97 2.21 -8.10 7.64
C LEU A 97 1.07 -7.92 8.62
N LEU A 98 0.13 -7.06 8.26
CA LEU A 98 -1.10 -6.85 9.00
C LEU A 98 -2.22 -7.61 8.29
N THR A 99 -2.93 -8.45 9.04
CA THR A 99 -4.22 -8.97 8.61
C THR A 99 -5.28 -7.91 8.89
N GLY A 100 -6.02 -7.53 7.84
CA GLY A 100 -6.99 -6.45 7.90
C GLY A 100 -8.38 -6.91 8.34
N ASP A 101 -9.14 -5.99 8.90
CA ASP A 101 -10.56 -6.15 9.22
C ASP A 101 -11.42 -6.31 7.94
N SER A 102 -12.71 -6.63 8.13
CA SER A 102 -13.69 -6.71 7.04
C SER A 102 -13.66 -5.48 6.13
N LEU A 103 -13.48 -5.68 4.83
CA LEU A 103 -13.38 -4.59 3.86
C LEU A 103 -14.75 -3.94 3.63
N SER A 104 -14.94 -2.73 4.15
CA SER A 104 -16.08 -1.90 3.78
C SER A 104 -15.76 -1.15 2.48
N VAL A 105 -16.56 -1.37 1.44
CA VAL A 105 -16.42 -0.69 0.15
C VAL A 105 -17.55 0.34 0.03
N PRO A 106 -17.24 1.65 0.09
CA PRO A 106 -18.25 2.70 -0.06
C PRO A 106 -18.88 2.70 -1.46
N GLU A 107 -20.03 3.37 -1.58
CA GLU A 107 -20.65 3.64 -2.89
C GLU A 107 -19.68 4.47 -3.77
N ARG A 108 -19.56 4.12 -5.06
CA ARG A 108 -18.59 4.68 -6.05
C ARG A 108 -17.12 4.30 -5.84
N TYR A 109 -16.85 3.37 -4.94
CA TYR A 109 -15.55 2.74 -4.80
C TYR A 109 -15.62 1.29 -5.25
N THR A 110 -14.46 0.75 -5.60
CA THR A 110 -14.34 -0.63 -6.08
C THR A 110 -13.16 -1.29 -5.39
N ALA A 111 -13.38 -2.51 -4.90
CA ALA A 111 -12.33 -3.36 -4.39
C ALA A 111 -11.65 -4.12 -5.54
N VAL A 112 -10.33 -4.13 -5.53
CA VAL A 112 -9.48 -4.79 -6.53
C VAL A 112 -8.57 -5.77 -5.80
N ASP A 113 -8.65 -7.04 -6.14
CA ASP A 113 -7.73 -8.07 -5.66
C ASP A 113 -6.42 -7.98 -6.45
N VAL A 114 -5.37 -7.58 -5.76
CA VAL A 114 -4.07 -7.23 -6.33
C VAL A 114 -3.28 -8.50 -6.65
N LYS A 115 -2.84 -8.60 -7.90
CA LYS A 115 -1.96 -9.67 -8.42
C LYS A 115 -0.50 -9.21 -8.47
N PHE A 116 -0.26 -7.97 -8.87
CA PHE A 116 1.06 -7.33 -8.87
C PHE A 116 0.97 -5.93 -8.25
N SER A 117 1.94 -5.57 -7.43
CA SER A 117 2.12 -4.21 -6.91
C SER A 117 3.56 -3.76 -7.17
N LEU A 118 3.72 -2.47 -7.44
CA LEU A 118 5.02 -1.84 -7.65
C LEU A 118 5.04 -0.47 -6.96
N ALA A 119 6.00 -0.26 -6.06
CA ALA A 119 6.21 1.04 -5.43
C ALA A 119 6.72 2.05 -6.47
N LEU A 120 6.05 3.21 -6.57
CA LEU A 120 6.43 4.29 -7.48
C LEU A 120 7.45 5.26 -6.88
N GLN A 121 7.69 5.14 -5.57
CA GLN A 121 8.75 5.85 -4.88
C GLN A 121 9.59 4.89 -4.07
N THR A 122 10.80 5.34 -3.80
CA THR A 122 11.67 4.64 -2.89
C THR A 122 11.32 4.98 -1.43
N GLY A 123 10.95 6.24 -1.10
CA GLY A 123 10.69 6.76 0.26
C GLY A 123 9.50 6.14 1.03
N VAL A 124 9.53 6.28 2.37
CA VAL A 124 8.44 5.87 3.28
C VAL A 124 7.39 6.97 3.44
N GLU A 125 7.78 8.24 3.25
CA GLU A 125 6.86 9.38 3.32
C GLU A 125 5.95 9.38 2.09
N ASN A 126 4.63 9.33 2.31
CA ASN A 126 3.59 9.34 1.27
C ASN A 126 3.67 8.18 0.26
N PRO A 127 3.50 6.92 0.71
CA PRO A 127 3.55 5.75 -0.17
C PRO A 127 2.57 5.84 -1.35
N CYS A 128 3.03 5.40 -2.52
CA CYS A 128 2.23 5.30 -3.72
C CYS A 128 2.64 4.06 -4.51
N PHE A 129 1.68 3.20 -4.79
CA PHE A 129 1.86 1.91 -5.46
C PHE A 129 1.03 1.88 -6.74
N LEU A 130 1.64 1.39 -7.81
CA LEU A 130 0.94 0.96 -9.01
C LEU A 130 0.55 -0.50 -8.83
N CYS A 131 -0.75 -0.76 -8.80
CA CYS A 131 -1.31 -2.09 -8.61
C CYS A 131 -2.02 -2.56 -9.88
N PHE A 132 -1.86 -3.83 -10.17
CA PHE A 132 -2.62 -4.56 -11.18
C PHE A 132 -3.38 -5.69 -10.52
N GLY A 133 -4.66 -5.83 -10.83
CA GLY A 133 -5.51 -6.79 -10.17
C GLY A 133 -6.87 -6.96 -10.81
N ARG A 134 -7.70 -7.82 -10.21
CA ARG A 134 -9.06 -8.11 -10.67
C ARG A 134 -10.08 -7.40 -9.80
N VAL A 135 -11.11 -6.83 -10.42
CA VAL A 135 -12.24 -6.24 -9.67
C VAL A 135 -13.01 -7.35 -8.94
N GLN A 136 -13.28 -7.15 -7.64
CA GLN A 136 -14.18 -8.05 -6.91
C GLN A 136 -15.60 -7.92 -7.45
N SER A 137 -16.26 -9.05 -7.71
CA SER A 137 -17.57 -9.14 -8.39
C SER A 137 -18.77 -8.59 -7.59
N SER A 138 -18.58 -7.62 -6.71
CA SER A 138 -19.63 -6.90 -6.01
C SER A 138 -19.70 -5.45 -6.48
N GLY A 139 -20.77 -5.06 -7.16
CA GLY A 139 -21.01 -3.67 -7.61
C GLY A 139 -21.31 -3.53 -9.11
N GLN A 140 -21.37 -2.28 -9.59
CA GLN A 140 -21.76 -1.93 -10.98
C GLN A 140 -20.74 -2.37 -12.06
N LEU A 141 -19.52 -2.77 -11.65
CA LEU A 141 -18.41 -3.19 -12.53
C LEU A 141 -18.12 -4.69 -12.45
N ALA A 142 -19.10 -5.53 -12.10
CA ALA A 142 -18.88 -6.98 -12.00
C ALA A 142 -18.34 -7.63 -13.30
N ASP A 143 -18.56 -7.00 -14.45
CA ASP A 143 -18.05 -7.42 -15.77
C ASP A 143 -16.68 -6.82 -16.12
N VAL A 144 -16.18 -5.83 -15.36
CA VAL A 144 -14.85 -5.27 -15.58
C VAL A 144 -13.83 -6.27 -15.02
N GLY A 145 -13.00 -6.79 -15.93
CA GLY A 145 -12.04 -7.85 -15.62
C GLY A 145 -10.86 -7.36 -14.78
N GLU A 146 -9.72 -7.17 -15.43
CA GLU A 146 -8.48 -6.76 -14.79
C GLU A 146 -8.21 -5.27 -15.02
N VAL A 147 -7.68 -4.61 -13.99
CA VAL A 147 -7.52 -3.15 -13.94
C VAL A 147 -6.16 -2.75 -13.38
N LEU A 148 -5.68 -1.59 -13.80
CA LEU A 148 -4.59 -0.84 -13.16
C LEU A 148 -5.17 0.23 -12.24
N VAL A 149 -4.55 0.39 -11.07
CA VAL A 149 -5.00 1.31 -10.03
C VAL A 149 -3.81 1.83 -9.21
N LEU A 150 -3.92 3.07 -8.71
CA LEU A 150 -2.98 3.62 -7.74
C LEU A 150 -3.49 3.42 -6.32
N SER A 151 -2.59 3.06 -5.41
CA SER A 151 -2.91 2.83 -4.00
C SER A 151 -1.90 3.53 -3.09
N ALA A 152 -2.38 4.04 -1.96
CA ALA A 152 -1.52 4.54 -0.88
C ALA A 152 -0.94 3.41 -0.01
N ILE A 153 -1.44 2.19 -0.16
CA ILE A 153 -1.09 1.04 0.67
C ILE A 153 -0.75 -0.16 -0.19
N ASP A 154 0.28 -0.90 0.19
CA ASP A 154 0.61 -2.18 -0.45
C ASP A 154 -0.19 -3.28 0.24
N SER A 155 -1.17 -3.83 -0.48
CA SER A 155 -2.12 -4.77 0.09
C SER A 155 -2.65 -5.73 -0.96
N SER A 156 -2.99 -6.95 -0.53
CA SER A 156 -3.55 -8.01 -1.38
C SER A 156 -4.89 -7.63 -2.01
N THR A 157 -5.59 -6.67 -1.42
CA THR A 157 -6.78 -6.05 -2.00
C THR A 157 -6.59 -4.54 -1.87
N VAL A 158 -7.13 -3.71 -2.75
CA VAL A 158 -7.11 -2.25 -2.60
C VAL A 158 -8.50 -1.70 -2.91
N VAL A 159 -8.84 -0.56 -2.32
CA VAL A 159 -10.12 0.11 -2.56
C VAL A 159 -9.81 1.48 -3.13
N ALA A 160 -10.34 1.75 -4.32
CA ALA A 160 -10.12 3.00 -5.02
C ALA A 160 -11.44 3.50 -5.64
N PRO A 161 -11.55 4.81 -5.93
CA PRO A 161 -12.67 5.34 -6.69
C PRO A 161 -12.82 4.61 -8.02
N THR A 162 -14.04 4.20 -8.36
CA THR A 162 -14.32 3.47 -9.60
C THR A 162 -13.85 4.24 -10.84
N GLU A 163 -13.95 5.57 -10.82
CA GLU A 163 -13.53 6.44 -11.93
C GLU A 163 -12.00 6.57 -12.09
N SER A 164 -11.21 6.14 -11.10
CA SER A 164 -9.74 6.13 -11.18
C SER A 164 -9.14 4.83 -11.71
N LEU A 165 -9.99 3.81 -11.93
CA LEU A 165 -9.55 2.54 -12.47
C LEU A 165 -9.30 2.66 -13.97
N LEU A 166 -8.21 2.05 -14.43
CA LEU A 166 -7.95 1.83 -15.85
C LEU A 166 -8.24 0.37 -16.19
N GLU A 167 -9.24 0.13 -17.03
CA GLU A 167 -9.55 -1.20 -17.54
C GLU A 167 -8.48 -1.69 -18.53
N CYS A 168 -7.96 -2.89 -18.29
CA CYS A 168 -6.96 -3.52 -19.13
C CYS A 168 -7.62 -4.55 -20.05
N ARG A 169 -7.79 -4.20 -21.34
CA ARG A 169 -8.42 -5.07 -22.34
C ARG A 169 -7.59 -6.31 -22.67
N ASP A 170 -6.26 -6.22 -22.55
CA ASP A 170 -5.34 -7.34 -22.72
C ASP A 170 -4.62 -7.69 -21.41
N ALA A 171 -5.46 -8.06 -20.44
CA ALA A 171 -5.12 -8.71 -19.18
C ALA A 171 -3.89 -9.66 -19.23
N GLN A 172 -3.81 -10.52 -20.25
CA GLN A 172 -2.77 -11.54 -20.34
C GLN A 172 -1.40 -10.99 -20.72
N ALA A 173 -1.36 -9.82 -21.37
CA ALA A 173 -0.11 -9.13 -21.70
C ALA A 173 0.54 -8.48 -20.47
N ILE A 174 -0.19 -8.29 -19.37
CA ILE A 174 0.33 -7.61 -18.18
C ILE A 174 1.12 -8.57 -17.30
N ASN A 175 2.43 -8.37 -17.32
CA ASN A 175 3.43 -9.03 -16.49
C ASN A 175 4.27 -8.01 -15.69
N ALA A 176 5.23 -8.49 -14.89
CA ALA A 176 6.09 -7.63 -14.09
C ALA A 176 6.86 -6.59 -14.91
N GLU A 177 7.36 -6.95 -16.10
CA GLU A 177 8.11 -6.04 -16.98
C GLU A 177 7.22 -4.93 -17.53
N SER A 178 6.01 -5.28 -17.99
CA SER A 178 5.03 -4.30 -18.47
C SER A 178 4.58 -3.33 -17.37
N LEU A 179 4.50 -3.80 -16.11
CA LEU A 179 4.16 -2.98 -14.96
C LEU A 179 5.29 -1.99 -14.65
N VAL A 180 6.56 -2.44 -14.72
CA VAL A 180 7.74 -1.58 -14.61
C VAL A 180 7.80 -0.56 -15.74
N GLY A 181 7.47 -0.96 -16.97
CA GLY A 181 7.36 -0.07 -18.12
C GLY A 181 6.29 1.00 -17.92
N THR A 182 5.09 0.60 -17.48
CA THR A 182 3.97 1.52 -17.17
C THR A 182 4.35 2.49 -16.05
N ALA A 183 4.99 2.00 -14.97
CA ALA A 183 5.49 2.86 -13.90
C ALA A 183 6.57 3.84 -14.38
N SER A 184 7.50 3.39 -15.22
CA SER A 184 8.55 4.25 -15.79
C SER A 184 7.95 5.35 -16.67
N ALA A 185 6.95 5.02 -17.49
CA ALA A 185 6.21 5.99 -18.30
C ALA A 185 5.40 6.96 -17.44
N LEU A 186 4.80 6.50 -16.34
CA LEU A 186 4.07 7.33 -15.40
C LEU A 186 4.99 8.36 -14.72
N ILE A 187 6.16 7.91 -14.24
CA ILE A 187 7.20 8.78 -13.67
C ILE A 187 7.68 9.77 -14.74
N ALA A 188 7.92 9.31 -15.98
CA ALA A 188 8.34 10.16 -17.08
C ALA A 188 7.35 11.30 -17.39
N LEU A 189 6.05 10.99 -17.46
CA LEU A 189 5.01 11.99 -17.68
C LEU A 189 5.00 13.05 -16.58
N GLN A 190 5.19 12.65 -15.32
CA GLN A 190 5.23 13.58 -14.19
C GLN A 190 6.50 14.42 -14.16
N VAL A 191 7.65 13.81 -14.45
CA VAL A 191 8.94 14.50 -14.54
C VAL A 191 8.90 15.56 -15.64
N VAL A 192 8.51 15.19 -16.87
CA VAL A 192 8.51 16.10 -18.03
C VAL A 192 7.53 17.27 -17.83
N ARG A 193 6.40 17.07 -17.14
CA ARG A 193 5.47 18.16 -16.78
C ARG A 193 6.09 19.25 -15.90
N ARG A 194 7.15 18.92 -15.14
CA ARG A 194 7.84 19.85 -14.22
C ARG A 194 9.08 20.48 -14.85
N VAL A 195 9.52 20.01 -16.02
CA VAL A 195 10.73 20.51 -16.67
C VAL A 195 10.49 21.95 -17.16
N PRO A 196 11.34 22.92 -16.77
CA PRO A 196 11.22 24.29 -17.26
C PRO A 196 11.55 24.38 -18.76
N GLN A 197 10.91 25.32 -19.44
CA GLN A 197 11.16 25.60 -20.87
C GLN A 197 12.59 26.06 -21.17
N HIS A 198 13.29 26.58 -20.15
CA HIS A 198 14.66 27.11 -20.28
C HIS A 198 15.59 26.54 -19.21
N GLY A 199 16.86 26.38 -19.60
CA GLY A 199 17.89 25.77 -18.78
C GLY A 199 17.92 24.25 -18.90
N THR A 200 18.84 23.64 -18.16
CA THR A 200 19.03 22.19 -18.14
C THR A 200 18.43 21.61 -16.86
N THR A 201 17.67 20.52 -16.99
CA THR A 201 17.19 19.74 -15.86
C THR A 201 18.11 18.55 -15.63
N LEU A 202 18.55 18.36 -14.39
CA LEU A 202 19.28 17.16 -13.99
C LEU A 202 18.33 16.18 -13.30
N VAL A 203 18.32 14.93 -13.74
CA VAL A 203 17.54 13.86 -13.10
C VAL A 203 18.51 12.91 -12.39
N PHE A 204 18.39 12.81 -11.08
CA PHE A 204 19.24 11.97 -10.24
C PHE A 204 18.54 10.68 -9.85
N GLY A 205 19.25 9.56 -9.87
CA GLY A 205 18.70 8.27 -9.41
C GLY A 205 17.72 7.60 -10.38
N ALA A 206 17.70 8.04 -11.65
CA ALA A 206 16.94 7.35 -12.69
C ALA A 206 17.62 6.00 -13.02
N THR A 207 16.81 4.95 -13.20
CA THR A 207 17.27 3.72 -13.83
C THR A 207 17.33 3.92 -15.34
N VAL A 208 18.02 3.02 -16.04
CA VAL A 208 18.06 3.01 -17.52
C VAL A 208 16.67 3.05 -18.15
N GLY A 209 15.72 2.27 -17.62
CA GLY A 209 14.34 2.24 -18.11
C GLY A 209 13.61 3.56 -17.89
N MET A 210 13.77 4.17 -16.70
CA MET A 210 13.20 5.48 -16.41
C MET A 210 13.78 6.58 -17.29
N ALA A 211 15.10 6.60 -17.49
CA ALA A 211 15.75 7.58 -18.34
C ALA A 211 15.28 7.48 -19.80
N HIS A 212 15.15 6.25 -20.32
CA HIS A 212 14.61 6.04 -21.66
C HIS A 212 13.17 6.54 -21.79
N ALA A 213 12.31 6.23 -20.81
CA ALA A 213 10.93 6.72 -20.78
C ALA A 213 10.86 8.26 -20.69
N ILE A 214 11.70 8.89 -19.86
CA ILE A 214 11.78 10.36 -19.74
C ILE A 214 12.20 10.98 -21.07
N SER A 215 13.25 10.47 -21.71
CA SER A 215 13.72 10.96 -23.00
C SER A 215 12.68 10.77 -24.10
N ALA A 216 11.97 9.64 -24.12
CA ALA A 216 10.90 9.38 -25.08
C ALA A 216 9.72 10.36 -24.93
N VAL A 217 9.29 10.63 -23.69
CA VAL A 217 8.22 11.60 -23.41
C VAL A 217 8.65 13.03 -23.69
N ALA A 218 9.93 13.36 -23.45
CA ALA A 218 10.49 14.68 -23.73
C ALA A 218 10.84 14.90 -25.21
N ALA A 219 10.82 13.86 -26.05
CA ALA A 219 11.19 13.97 -27.46
C ALA A 219 10.32 15.02 -28.17
N GLY A 220 10.96 15.95 -28.89
CA GLY A 220 10.27 17.02 -29.62
C GLY A 220 9.71 18.16 -28.76
N THR A 221 9.89 18.14 -27.43
CA THR A 221 9.42 19.22 -26.54
C THR A 221 10.43 20.36 -26.36
N GLY A 222 11.66 20.20 -26.87
CA GLY A 222 12.74 21.20 -26.75
C GLY A 222 13.37 21.30 -25.35
N HIS A 223 12.96 20.43 -24.42
CA HIS A 223 13.54 20.38 -23.07
C HIS A 223 14.97 19.81 -23.08
N SER A 224 15.86 20.42 -22.28
CA SER A 224 17.21 19.90 -22.04
C SER A 224 17.24 19.11 -20.73
N ILE A 225 17.36 17.79 -20.82
CA ILE A 225 17.37 16.87 -19.68
C ILE A 225 18.69 16.08 -19.72
N LEU A 226 19.39 16.01 -18.59
CA LEU A 226 20.56 15.16 -18.41
C LEU A 226 20.35 14.28 -17.18
N PHE A 227 20.86 13.06 -17.23
CA PHE A 227 20.77 12.10 -16.14
C PHE A 227 22.08 12.11 -15.35
N VAL A 228 21.99 11.92 -14.04
CA VAL A 228 23.16 11.88 -13.16
C VAL A 228 23.21 10.51 -12.48
N ALA A 229 24.32 9.80 -12.70
CA ALA A 229 24.62 8.55 -12.00
C ALA A 229 25.78 8.75 -11.03
N VAL A 230 25.61 8.21 -9.82
CA VAL A 230 26.65 8.11 -8.82
C VAL A 230 26.92 6.62 -8.62
N ASP A 231 28.11 6.18 -9.01
CA ASP A 231 28.61 4.81 -8.81
C ASP A 231 28.00 3.68 -9.68
N SER A 232 27.93 3.85 -11.00
CA SER A 232 27.63 2.74 -11.92
C SER A 232 28.81 2.40 -12.84
N VAL A 233 29.25 1.14 -12.77
CA VAL A 233 30.33 0.58 -13.60
C VAL A 233 29.85 0.30 -15.03
N ASP A 234 28.54 0.16 -15.22
CA ASP A 234 27.89 -0.32 -16.46
C ASP A 234 27.31 0.78 -17.37
N GLU A 235 27.37 2.06 -16.97
CA GLU A 235 26.73 3.18 -17.69
C GLU A 235 27.73 4.08 -18.43
N LYS A 236 28.96 3.60 -18.63
CA LYS A 236 30.01 4.29 -19.41
C LYS A 236 29.66 4.23 -20.90
N ASN A 237 28.93 5.22 -21.42
CA ASN A 237 28.89 5.68 -22.84
C ASN A 237 27.52 6.19 -23.30
N ARG A 238 26.73 6.85 -22.45
CA ARG A 238 25.49 7.51 -22.90
C ARG A 238 25.71 9.02 -22.95
N GLU A 239 25.40 9.65 -24.08
CA GLU A 239 25.62 11.08 -24.31
C GLU A 239 24.85 11.97 -23.31
N ASP A 240 23.70 11.51 -22.83
CA ASP A 240 22.84 12.24 -21.90
C ASP A 240 23.14 11.97 -20.42
N TRP A 241 24.18 11.20 -20.10
CA TRP A 241 24.50 10.79 -18.72
C TRP A 241 25.77 11.47 -18.20
N ILE A 242 25.63 12.08 -17.04
CA ILE A 242 26.72 12.64 -16.25
C ILE A 242 27.13 11.60 -15.20
N MET A 243 28.33 11.07 -15.36
CA MET A 243 28.92 10.11 -14.44
C MET A 243 29.70 10.85 -13.36
N LEU A 244 29.25 10.75 -12.10
CA LEU A 244 29.96 11.30 -10.96
C LEU A 244 30.44 10.16 -10.06
N HIS A 245 31.75 10.11 -9.81
CA HIS A 245 32.27 9.23 -8.77
C HIS A 245 31.87 9.79 -7.39
N PRO A 246 31.48 8.96 -6.39
CA PRO A 246 31.14 9.44 -5.04
C PRO A 246 32.22 10.29 -4.38
N ARG A 247 33.48 10.04 -4.73
CA ARG A 247 34.66 10.78 -4.27
C ARG A 247 35.27 11.72 -5.33
N ALA A 248 34.51 12.09 -6.36
CA ALA A 248 35.00 12.97 -7.40
C ALA A 248 35.48 14.30 -6.80
N ALA A 249 36.66 14.78 -7.22
CA ALA A 249 37.14 16.08 -6.79
C ALA A 249 36.17 17.18 -7.24
N ALA A 250 35.97 18.19 -6.40
CA ALA A 250 35.05 19.31 -6.64
C ALA A 250 35.27 20.05 -7.99
N ARG A 251 36.48 19.99 -8.53
CA ARG A 251 36.80 20.54 -9.86
C ARG A 251 36.21 19.71 -11.00
N VAL A 252 36.16 18.39 -10.85
CA VAL A 252 35.60 17.45 -11.84
C VAL A 252 34.09 17.61 -11.89
N ALA A 253 33.42 17.59 -10.74
CA ALA A 253 31.97 17.78 -10.66
C ALA A 253 31.53 19.12 -11.27
N ARG A 254 32.24 20.23 -10.96
CA ARG A 254 31.98 21.55 -11.57
C ARG A 254 32.19 21.63 -13.07
N ARG A 255 33.01 20.75 -13.65
CA ARG A 255 33.24 20.71 -15.10
C ARG A 255 32.13 19.94 -15.81
N LEU A 256 31.59 18.91 -15.16
CA LEU A 256 30.57 18.03 -15.73
C LEU A 256 29.15 18.57 -15.56
N ILE A 257 28.85 19.21 -14.44
CA ILE A 257 27.53 19.82 -14.17
C ILE A 257 27.38 21.11 -15.01
N PRO A 258 26.36 21.21 -15.88
CA PRO A 258 26.13 22.42 -16.67
C PRO A 258 25.87 23.64 -15.79
N LYS A 259 26.45 24.79 -16.17
CA LYS A 259 26.20 26.05 -15.45
C LYS A 259 24.77 26.56 -15.61
N ALA A 260 24.06 26.11 -16.65
CA ALA A 260 22.69 26.50 -16.94
C ALA A 260 21.65 25.57 -16.27
N THR A 261 22.04 24.77 -15.27
CA THR A 261 21.11 23.92 -14.54
C THR A 261 20.09 24.76 -13.77
N SER A 262 18.82 24.64 -14.14
CA SER A 262 17.69 25.36 -13.54
C SER A 262 16.92 24.50 -12.55
N LEU A 263 16.85 23.18 -12.77
CA LEU A 263 16.11 22.23 -11.96
C LEU A 263 16.92 20.94 -11.73
N VAL A 264 16.86 20.41 -10.51
CA VAL A 264 17.28 19.05 -10.17
C VAL A 264 16.08 18.27 -9.67
N ILE A 265 15.81 17.10 -10.25
CA ILE A 265 14.80 16.16 -9.80
C ILE A 265 15.49 14.95 -9.18
N ASN A 266 15.24 14.68 -7.91
CA ASN A 266 15.72 13.49 -7.21
C ASN A 266 14.69 12.36 -7.28
N LEU A 267 15.05 11.24 -7.92
CA LEU A 267 14.25 9.99 -7.94
C LEU A 267 14.75 8.96 -6.92
N SER A 268 15.87 9.21 -6.23
CA SER A 268 16.49 8.31 -5.24
C SER A 268 16.26 8.78 -3.80
N LYS A 269 16.45 7.86 -2.83
CA LYS A 269 16.58 8.19 -1.40
C LYS A 269 17.89 8.87 -1.07
N GLU A 270 18.89 8.74 -1.94
CA GLU A 270 20.22 9.25 -1.66
C GLU A 270 20.22 10.77 -1.55
N ASN A 271 21.01 11.25 -0.58
CA ASN A 271 21.14 12.68 -0.34
C ASN A 271 21.99 13.31 -1.45
N LEU A 272 21.52 14.43 -1.98
CA LEU A 272 22.17 15.16 -3.08
C LEU A 272 23.39 15.98 -2.62
N GLU A 273 23.92 15.78 -1.41
CA GLU A 273 25.07 16.52 -0.87
C GLU A 273 26.28 16.53 -1.81
N THR A 274 26.44 15.46 -2.60
CA THR A 274 27.53 15.33 -3.57
C THR A 274 27.42 16.32 -4.74
N ILE A 275 26.21 16.80 -5.08
CA ILE A 275 25.98 17.70 -6.22
C ILE A 275 25.57 19.11 -5.81
N VAL A 276 24.88 19.27 -4.68
CA VAL A 276 24.37 20.55 -4.17
C VAL A 276 25.42 21.68 -4.17
N PRO A 277 26.68 21.47 -3.73
CA PRO A 277 27.70 22.52 -3.71
C PRO A 277 28.10 23.06 -5.08
N PHE A 278 27.72 22.38 -6.16
CA PHE A 278 28.09 22.71 -7.53
C PHE A 278 26.94 23.31 -8.34
N LEU A 279 25.73 23.33 -7.77
CA LEU A 279 24.56 23.94 -8.39
C LEU A 279 24.61 25.47 -8.26
N GLN A 280 23.97 26.15 -9.21
CA GLN A 280 23.81 27.61 -9.15
C GLN A 280 22.82 28.01 -8.05
N ARG A 281 22.95 29.22 -7.52
CA ARG A 281 22.07 29.75 -6.46
C ARG A 281 20.58 29.80 -6.83
N PHE A 282 20.25 29.85 -8.12
CA PHE A 282 18.87 29.88 -8.62
C PHE A 282 18.33 28.49 -8.97
N CYS A 283 19.12 27.43 -8.80
CA CYS A 283 18.70 26.08 -9.13
C CYS A 283 17.69 25.58 -8.08
N VAL A 284 16.54 25.10 -8.55
CA VAL A 284 15.51 24.48 -7.71
C VAL A 284 15.81 23.00 -7.58
N ILE A 285 15.76 22.47 -6.36
CA ILE A 285 15.88 21.03 -6.11
C ILE A 285 14.52 20.51 -5.68
N GLN A 286 14.04 19.46 -6.35
CA GLN A 286 12.78 18.80 -6.04
C GLN A 286 13.01 17.32 -5.85
N THR A 287 12.45 16.76 -4.79
CA THR A 287 12.30 15.32 -4.65
C THR A 287 11.03 14.89 -5.37
N TYR A 288 11.11 13.82 -6.15
CA TYR A 288 9.94 13.28 -6.80
C TYR A 288 8.99 12.67 -5.78
N ASP A 289 7.72 13.08 -5.86
CA ASP A 289 6.65 12.64 -4.98
C ASP A 289 5.48 12.14 -5.85
N PRO A 290 5.34 10.80 -6.01
CA PRO A 290 4.23 10.20 -6.75
C PRO A 290 2.89 10.23 -6.00
N SER A 291 2.87 10.55 -4.70
CA SER A 291 1.60 10.59 -3.93
C SER A 291 0.66 11.69 -4.40
N SER A 292 1.21 12.74 -5.01
CA SER A 292 0.43 13.78 -5.68
C SER A 292 -0.59 13.22 -6.68
N LEU A 293 -0.29 12.10 -7.34
CA LEU A 293 -1.21 11.41 -8.25
C LEU A 293 -2.47 10.87 -7.55
N LEU A 294 -2.37 10.50 -6.27
CA LEU A 294 -3.51 10.00 -5.49
C LEU A 294 -4.51 11.10 -5.13
N HIS A 295 -4.08 12.37 -5.22
CA HIS A 295 -4.89 13.55 -4.91
C HIS A 295 -5.48 14.22 -6.16
N GLU A 296 -5.08 13.80 -7.36
CA GLU A 296 -5.65 14.28 -8.61
C GLU A 296 -7.11 13.80 -8.79
N PRO A 297 -7.93 14.51 -9.57
CA PRO A 297 -9.27 14.06 -9.90
C PRO A 297 -9.26 12.64 -10.48
N SER A 298 -10.18 11.77 -10.05
CA SER A 298 -10.17 10.35 -10.42
C SER A 298 -10.07 10.10 -11.93
N LYS A 299 -10.77 10.90 -12.73
CA LYS A 299 -10.70 10.82 -14.21
C LYS A 299 -9.33 11.16 -14.78
N GLU A 300 -8.62 12.10 -14.16
CA GLU A 300 -7.26 12.46 -14.56
C GLU A 300 -6.29 11.34 -14.21
N VAL A 301 -6.47 10.69 -13.05
CA VAL A 301 -5.68 9.51 -12.67
C VAL A 301 -5.83 8.40 -13.72
N ALA A 302 -7.06 8.04 -14.08
CA ALA A 302 -7.31 7.02 -15.11
C ALA A 302 -6.72 7.41 -16.47
N ALA A 303 -6.83 8.69 -16.87
CA ALA A 303 -6.28 9.19 -18.13
C ALA A 303 -4.74 9.15 -18.15
N VAL A 304 -4.09 9.53 -17.06
CA VAL A 304 -2.63 9.49 -16.93
C VAL A 304 -2.13 8.04 -16.90
N LEU A 305 -2.82 7.14 -16.19
CA LEU A 305 -2.53 5.72 -16.21
C LEU A 305 -2.66 5.14 -17.62
N GLY A 306 -3.73 5.49 -18.35
CA GLY A 306 -3.95 5.04 -19.73
C GLY A 306 -2.81 5.48 -20.64
N LYS A 307 -2.45 6.77 -20.59
CA LYS A 307 -1.33 7.31 -21.37
C LYS A 307 -0.01 6.62 -21.03
N ALA A 308 0.26 6.36 -19.75
CA ALA A 308 1.48 5.68 -19.33
C ALA A 308 1.52 4.22 -19.83
N HIS A 309 0.39 3.52 -19.73
CA HIS A 309 0.25 2.14 -20.20
C HIS A 309 0.47 2.05 -21.72
N ASP A 310 -0.20 2.90 -22.50
CA ASP A 310 -0.08 2.95 -23.96
C ASP A 310 1.35 3.31 -24.40
N THR A 311 1.99 4.27 -23.71
CA THR A 311 3.38 4.66 -23.98
C THR A 311 4.33 3.47 -23.77
N SER A 312 4.13 2.73 -22.68
CA SER A 312 4.95 1.55 -22.38
C SER A 312 4.76 0.42 -23.41
N ALA A 313 3.52 0.18 -23.86
CA ALA A 313 3.21 -0.83 -24.86
C ALA A 313 3.83 -0.50 -26.23
N SER A 314 3.83 0.79 -26.61
CA SER A 314 4.43 1.26 -27.87
C SER A 314 5.96 1.15 -27.92
N ALA A 315 6.63 1.14 -26.77
CA ALA A 315 8.09 1.03 -26.68
C ALA A 315 8.58 -0.43 -26.71
N SER A 316 7.68 -1.40 -26.50
CA SER A 316 7.98 -2.83 -26.49
C SER A 316 7.71 -3.56 -27.82
N GLY A 317 7.11 -2.90 -28.80
CA GLY A 317 6.85 -3.43 -30.16
C GLY A 317 7.88 -2.94 -31.17
#